data_AF-A0A968CC35-F1
#
_entry.id   AF-A0A968CC35-F1
#
_cell.length_a   1.000
_cell.length_b   1.000
_cell.length_c   1.000
_cell.angle_alpha   90.00
_cell.angle_beta   90.00
_cell.angle_gamma   90.00
#
_symmetry.space_group_name_H-M   'P 1'
#
loop_
_entity.id
_entity.type
_entity.pdbx_description
1 polymer ?
#
loop_
_entity_poly.entity_id
_entity_poly.type
_entity_poly.pdbx_seq_one_letter_code
_entity_poly.pdbx_strand_id
1 'polypeptide(L)' 'MPIVLHRVDERLIHGQVVIGWGHQLRPDRYVVVDDELAASDWEQDLYRLGAGDADVVFADVESAVER' A
#
# COMPACT_ATOMS: atom_id res chain seq x y z
N MET A 1 -11.33 8.98 -5.64
CA MET A 1 -11.40 8.41 -4.28
C MET A 1 -10.77 9.42 -3.32
N PRO A 2 -11.30 9.68 -2.10
CA PRO A 2 -10.64 10.60 -1.17
C PRO A 2 -9.38 9.95 -0.58
N ILE A 3 -8.26 10.69 -0.58
CA ILE A 3 -7.02 10.23 0.05
C ILE A 3 -7.01 10.69 1.51
N VAL A 4 -7.06 9.73 2.43
CA VAL A 4 -7.12 10.00 3.88
C VAL A 4 -5.74 10.15 4.52
N LEU A 5 -4.68 9.65 3.87
CA LEU A 5 -3.30 9.75 4.32
C LEU A 5 -2.33 9.63 3.13
N HIS A 6 -1.31 10.47 3.11
CA HIS A 6 -0.09 10.27 2.32
C HIS A 6 1.09 10.04 3.25
N ARG A 7 1.88 9.00 2.97
CA ARG A 7 3.01 8.57 3.81
C ARG A 7 4.16 8.11 2.94
N VAL A 8 5.36 8.52 3.30
CA VAL A 8 6.62 8.03 2.72
C VAL A 8 7.35 7.22 3.78
N ASP A 9 7.59 5.95 3.51
CA ASP A 9 8.38 5.01 4.32
C ASP A 9 9.00 3.98 3.36
N GLU A 10 10.33 3.83 3.40
CA GLU A 10 11.09 2.90 2.55
C GLU A 10 10.71 1.43 2.74
N ARG A 11 10.08 1.08 3.88
CA ARG A 11 9.62 -0.28 4.19
C ARG A 11 8.18 -0.55 3.75
N LEU A 12 7.53 0.44 3.12
CA LEU A 12 6.18 0.32 2.55
C LEU A 12 5.16 -0.19 3.60
N ILE A 13 4.49 -1.32 3.34
CA ILE A 13 3.54 -1.93 4.29
C ILE A 13 4.30 -2.84 5.26
N HIS A 14 4.25 -2.52 6.55
CA HIS A 14 4.79 -3.35 7.63
C HIS A 14 3.93 -3.22 8.90
N GLY A 15 4.25 -3.98 9.94
CA GLY A 15 3.39 -4.14 11.12
C GLY A 15 2.91 -2.83 11.76
N GLN A 16 3.76 -1.79 11.85
CA GLN A 16 3.33 -0.51 12.43
C GLN A 16 2.38 0.28 11.53
N VAL A 17 2.44 0.07 10.21
CA VAL A 17 1.50 0.69 9.26
C VAL A 17 0.11 0.10 9.44
N VAL A 18 0.01 -1.22 9.56
CA VAL A 18 -1.28 -1.91 9.65
C VAL A 18 -1.88 -1.76 11.05
N ILE A 19 -1.09 -1.99 12.10
CA ILE A 19 -1.56 -1.88 13.49
C ILE A 19 -1.80 -0.42 13.89
N GLY A 20 -0.96 0.52 13.43
CA GLY A 20 -1.08 1.93 13.76
C GLY A 20 -2.10 2.64 12.88
N TRP A 21 -1.73 2.89 11.62
CA TRP A 21 -2.56 3.66 10.69
C TRP A 21 -3.79 2.89 10.22
N GLY A 22 -3.65 1.59 9.91
CA GLY A 22 -4.75 0.75 9.47
C GLY A 22 -5.88 0.69 10.49
N HIS A 23 -5.56 0.46 11.77
CA HIS A 23 -6.57 0.45 12.83
C HIS A 23 -7.24 1.82 13.05
N GLN A 24 -6.47 2.92 13.03
CA GLN A 24 -6.99 4.24 13.33
C GLN A 24 -7.82 4.83 12.17
N LEU A 25 -7.35 4.65 10.94
CA LEU A 25 -7.97 5.23 9.74
C LEU A 25 -8.99 4.30 9.09
N ARG A 26 -8.84 2.98 9.30
CA ARG A 26 -9.66 1.92 8.67
C ARG A 26 -9.83 2.14 7.16
N PRO A 27 -8.72 2.24 6.40
CA PRO A 27 -8.81 2.47 4.98
C PRO A 27 -9.42 1.25 4.29
N ASP A 28 -10.26 1.49 3.28
CA ASP A 28 -10.76 0.41 2.41
C ASP A 28 -9.63 -0.14 1.52
N ARG A 29 -8.61 0.68 1.24
CA ARG A 29 -7.52 0.39 0.31
C ARG A 29 -6.19 1.02 0.68
N TYR A 30 -5.11 0.27 0.47
CA TYR A 30 -3.74 0.76 0.36
C TYR A 30 -3.35 0.91 -1.12
N VAL A 31 -2.74 2.05 -1.45
CA VAL A 31 -2.07 2.26 -2.74
C VAL A 31 -0.59 2.45 -2.46
N VAL A 32 0.23 1.49 -2.90
CA VAL A 32 1.68 1.50 -2.76
C VAL A 32 2.27 1.91 -4.10
N VAL A 33 2.91 3.07 -4.12
CA VAL A 33 3.52 3.66 -5.32
C VAL A 33 5.01 3.46 -5.25
N ASP A 34 5.52 2.49 -6.00
CA ASP A 34 6.94 2.12 -6.04
C ASP A 34 7.20 1.32 -7.33
N ASP A 35 8.11 1.81 -8.17
CA ASP A 35 8.33 1.26 -9.52
C ASP A 35 8.94 -0.16 -9.48
N GLU A 36 9.83 -0.44 -8.52
CA GLU A 36 10.47 -1.75 -8.39
C GLU A 36 9.46 -2.80 -7.90
N LEU A 37 8.67 -2.47 -6.88
CA LEU A 37 7.62 -3.34 -6.36
C LEU A 37 6.48 -3.55 -7.37
N ALA A 38 6.11 -2.52 -8.14
CA ALA A 38 5.10 -2.63 -9.19
C ALA A 38 5.49 -3.66 -10.27
N ALA A 39 6.79 -3.86 -10.49
CA ALA A 39 7.32 -4.85 -11.44
C ALA A 39 7.56 -6.25 -10.84
N SER A 40 7.31 -6.45 -9.55
CA SER A 40 7.73 -7.64 -8.79
C SER A 40 6.54 -8.39 -8.18
N ASP A 41 5.95 -9.33 -8.95
CA ASP A 41 4.78 -10.11 -8.50
C ASP A 41 5.02 -10.84 -7.16
N TRP A 42 6.23 -11.38 -6.98
CA TRP A 42 6.61 -12.09 -5.76
C TRP A 42 6.63 -11.18 -4.52
N GLU A 43 7.17 -9.96 -4.64
CA GLU A 43 7.18 -9.01 -3.52
C GLU A 43 5.77 -8.48 -3.24
N GLN A 44 4.97 -8.25 -4.29
CA GLN A 44 3.57 -7.86 -4.11
C GLN A 44 2.79 -8.90 -3.31
N ASP A 45 2.98 -10.19 -3.60
CA ASP A 45 2.36 -11.28 -2.84
C ASP A 45 2.81 -11.26 -1.37
N LEU A 46 4.09 -10.98 -1.09
CA LEU A 46 4.59 -10.84 0.28
C LEU A 46 3.91 -9.69 1.03
N TYR A 47 3.74 -8.53 0.39
CA TYR A 47 3.06 -7.38 1.01
C TYR A 47 1.56 -7.60 1.20
N ARG A 48 0.88 -8.33 0.30
CA ARG A 48 -0.54 -8.69 0.46
C ARG A 48 -0.78 -9.51 1.72
N LEU A 49 0.12 -10.44 2.05
CA LEU A 49 0.04 -11.22 3.29
C LEU A 49 0.08 -10.34 4.55
N GLY A 50 0.75 -9.19 4.47
CA GLY A 50 0.89 -8.26 5.59
C GLY A 50 -0.25 -7.26 5.73
N ALA A 51 -1.07 -7.04 4.70
CA ALA A 51 -2.03 -5.93 4.64
C ALA A 51 -3.39 -6.20 5.30
N GLY A 52 -3.61 -7.42 5.82
CA GLY A 52 -4.88 -7.81 6.44
C GLY A 52 -6.02 -7.88 5.40
N ASP A 53 -7.18 -7.32 5.75
CA ASP A 53 -8.40 -7.41 4.94
C ASP A 53 -8.58 -6.25 3.93
N ALA A 54 -7.72 -5.24 3.97
CA ALA A 54 -7.83 -4.09 3.07
C ALA A 54 -7.33 -4.45 1.66
N ASP A 55 -7.95 -3.88 0.63
CA ASP A 55 -7.46 -4.01 -0.74
C ASP A 55 -6.06 -3.41 -0.86
N VAL A 56 -5.16 -4.06 -1.60
CA VAL A 56 -3.83 -3.50 -1.90
C VAL A 56 -3.65 -3.37 -3.40
N VAL A 57 -3.29 -2.16 -3.83
CA VAL A 57 -2.90 -1.83 -5.19
C VAL A 57 -1.42 -1.45 -5.18
N PHE A 58 -0.66 -2.08 -6.07
CA PHE A 58 0.71 -1.69 -6.39
C PHE A 58 0.70 -0.97 -7.75
N ALA A 59 1.39 0.15 -7.82
CA ALA A 59 1.46 0.99 -9.01
C ALA A 59 2.86 1.63 -9.12
N ASP A 60 3.31 1.85 -10.34
CA ASP A 60 4.40 2.79 -10.60
C ASP A 60 3.88 4.24 -10.49
N VAL A 61 4.80 5.21 -10.54
CA VAL A 61 4.45 6.64 -10.40
C VAL A 61 3.47 7.10 -11.49
N GLU A 62 3.60 6.60 -12.72
CA GLU A 62 2.78 7.01 -13.85
C GLU A 62 1.33 6.51 -13.70
N SER A 63 1.17 5.21 -13.47
CA SER A 63 -0.15 4.57 -13.34
C SER A 63 -0.87 4.92 -12.03
N ALA A 64 -0.15 5.38 -11.00
CA ALA A 64 -0.74 5.83 -9.74
C ALA A 64 -1.63 7.06 -9.89
N VAL A 65 -1.39 7.91 -10.89
CA VAL A 65 -2.19 9.12 -11.17
C VAL A 65 -3.65 8.79 -11.52
N GLU A 66 -3.88 7.59 -12.07
CA GLU A 66 -5.19 7.14 -12.53
C GLU A 66 -6.00 6.38 -11.48
N ARG A 67 -5.44 6.17 -10.27
CA ARG A 67 -6.02 5.31 -9.22
C ARG A 67 -6.94 6.04 -8.23
#